data_AF-A0A914G1T4-F1
#
_entry.id   AF-A0A914G1T4-F1
#
_cell.length_a   1.000
_cell.length_b   1.000
_cell.length_c   1.000
_cell.angle_alpha   90.00
_cell.angle_beta   90.00
_cell.angle_gamma   90.00
#
_symmetry.space_group_name_H-M   'P 1'
#
loop_
_entity.id
_entity.type
_entity.pdbx_description
1 polymer ?
#
loop_
_entity_poly.entity_id
_entity_poly.type
_entity_poly.pdbx_seq_one_letter_code
_entity_poly.pdbx_strand_id
1 'polypeptide(L)'
;MTPQVMGSPQPDQKTSPRSIPYFNSRAIEERVLEYDDLTIYTSDLRSLQRNSWLTDNAIAFATTYLKNELLKDFVTFDVIVFPPSIIEIIKFSHEDDLPIKIDKMKFYFFPINDNTNPSISFGGSHWSLLIYDPCLSRFVYLDSMYLYPPIYVNKFVKKASSIMMLDNTAEVLSPLCPKMTINGNCGMFVIEYINIIFDRMLAGKQELYKFPQLSDEFISERRKYWLNTAYNLRKG
;
A
#
# COMPACT_ATOMS: atom_id res chain seq x y z
N MET A 1 -35.31 12.70 -7.09
CA MET A 1 -34.23 12.84 -8.09
C MET A 1 -33.01 12.18 -7.48
N THR A 2 -32.68 10.97 -7.94
CA THR A 2 -31.57 10.15 -7.45
C THR A 2 -30.26 10.60 -8.10
N PRO A 3 -29.13 10.69 -7.36
CA PRO A 3 -27.85 11.06 -7.95
C PRO A 3 -27.30 9.91 -8.80
N GLN A 4 -26.81 10.23 -10.00
CA GLN A 4 -26.05 9.29 -10.84
C GLN A 4 -24.69 9.01 -10.20
N VAL A 5 -24.45 7.75 -9.86
CA VAL A 5 -23.14 7.24 -9.43
C VAL A 5 -22.26 7.15 -10.67
N MET A 6 -21.24 8.02 -10.77
CA MET A 6 -20.17 7.83 -11.74
C MET A 6 -19.34 6.60 -11.32
N GLY A 7 -19.34 5.58 -12.18
CA GLY A 7 -18.53 4.37 -11.97
C GLY A 7 -17.03 4.63 -12.16
N SER A 8 -16.22 3.79 -11.54
CA SER A 8 -14.75 3.79 -11.66
C SER A 8 -14.31 3.74 -13.14
N PRO A 9 -13.19 4.39 -13.51
CA PRO A 9 -12.72 4.40 -14.90
C PRO A 9 -12.48 2.96 -15.41
N GLN A 10 -13.23 2.56 -16.43
CA GLN A 10 -12.94 1.32 -17.15
C GLN A 10 -11.68 1.52 -18.01
N PRO A 11 -10.83 0.50 -18.15
CA PRO A 11 -9.65 0.61 -19.01
C PRO A 11 -10.09 0.79 -20.46
N ASP A 12 -9.75 1.94 -21.04
CA ASP A 12 -9.96 2.24 -22.45
C ASP A 12 -9.27 1.20 -23.34
N GLN A 13 -10.07 0.32 -23.94
CA GLN A 13 -9.65 -0.61 -24.98
C GLN A 13 -9.44 0.16 -26.30
N LYS A 14 -8.39 0.98 -26.40
CA LYS A 14 -7.93 1.53 -27.70
C LYS A 14 -6.56 2.22 -27.63
N THR A 15 -5.54 1.57 -27.10
CA THR A 15 -4.15 1.89 -27.49
C THR A 15 -3.33 0.60 -27.63
N SER A 16 -2.70 0.44 -28.79
CA SER A 16 -1.69 -0.57 -29.07
C SER A 16 -0.58 -0.54 -27.99
N PRO A 17 -0.08 -1.68 -27.49
CA PRO A 17 0.98 -1.68 -26.50
C PRO A 17 2.29 -1.23 -27.18
N ARG A 18 2.59 0.07 -27.06
CA ARG A 18 3.97 0.55 -27.25
C ARG A 18 4.84 -0.14 -26.20
N SER A 19 5.97 -0.69 -26.65
CA SER A 19 6.89 -1.47 -25.85
C SER A 19 7.23 -0.76 -24.53
N ILE A 20 6.92 -1.42 -23.41
CA ILE A 20 7.42 -1.02 -22.10
C ILE A 20 8.95 -1.08 -22.15
N PRO A 21 9.69 0.01 -21.87
CA PRO A 21 11.15 0.01 -21.92
C PRO A 21 11.73 -1.06 -20.99
N TYR A 22 12.57 -1.92 -21.52
CA TYR A 22 13.36 -2.87 -20.74
C TYR A 22 14.49 -2.10 -20.05
N PHE A 23 14.38 -1.88 -18.74
CA PHE A 23 15.46 -1.26 -17.96
C PHE A 23 16.65 -2.23 -17.81
N ASN A 24 17.79 -1.87 -18.39
CA ASN A 24 19.04 -2.63 -18.32
C ASN A 24 19.57 -2.68 -16.86
N SER A 25 20.05 -3.83 -16.40
CA SER A 25 20.58 -4.03 -15.04
C SER A 25 21.88 -3.25 -14.75
N ARG A 26 22.49 -2.63 -15.76
CA ARG A 26 23.61 -1.67 -15.63
C ARG A 26 23.18 -0.19 -15.67
N ALA A 27 21.87 0.11 -15.65
CA ALA A 27 21.39 1.49 -15.69
C ALA A 27 21.86 2.26 -14.45
N ILE A 28 22.46 3.43 -14.70
CA ILE A 28 22.82 4.42 -13.68
C ILE A 28 21.55 4.75 -12.89
N GLU A 29 21.67 4.84 -11.56
CA GLU A 29 20.56 5.25 -10.73
C GLU A 29 20.24 6.72 -11.03
N GLU A 30 19.12 6.94 -11.72
CA GLU A 30 18.68 8.27 -12.12
C GLU A 30 17.34 8.60 -11.48
N ARG A 31 17.16 9.88 -11.13
CA ARG A 31 15.84 10.42 -10.78
C ARG A 31 14.95 10.40 -12.02
N VAL A 32 13.79 9.75 -11.93
CA VAL A 32 12.87 9.59 -13.05
C VAL A 32 11.75 10.62 -13.02
N LEU A 33 11.11 10.82 -11.86
CA LEU A 33 10.05 11.82 -11.66
C LEU A 33 9.97 12.22 -10.18
N GLU A 34 9.37 13.37 -9.91
CA GLU A 34 8.92 13.77 -8.58
C GLU A 34 7.39 13.80 -8.58
N TYR A 35 6.78 13.22 -7.55
CA TYR A 35 5.33 13.22 -7.37
C TYR A 35 5.03 13.48 -5.90
N ASP A 36 4.37 14.61 -5.63
CA ASP A 36 4.17 15.13 -4.27
C ASP A 36 5.52 15.30 -3.55
N ASP A 37 5.73 14.65 -2.40
CA ASP A 37 6.97 14.64 -1.63
C ASP A 37 7.90 13.47 -1.99
N LEU A 38 7.55 12.65 -2.99
CA LEU A 38 8.30 11.46 -3.39
C LEU A 38 9.17 11.71 -4.60
N THR A 39 10.43 11.28 -4.52
CA THR A 39 11.37 11.25 -5.64
C THR A 39 11.53 9.82 -6.12
N ILE A 40 11.08 9.50 -7.33
CA ILE A 40 11.12 8.12 -7.87
C ILE A 40 12.34 7.94 -8.75
N TYR A 41 13.07 6.85 -8.50
CA TYR A 41 14.29 6.53 -9.23
C TYR A 41 14.10 5.35 -10.19
N THR A 42 15.10 5.12 -11.03
CA THR A 42 15.06 4.00 -11.99
C THR A 42 14.96 2.64 -11.31
N SER A 43 15.51 2.45 -10.09
CA SER A 43 15.38 1.20 -9.34
C SER A 43 13.94 0.95 -8.87
N ASP A 44 13.22 2.01 -8.48
CA ASP A 44 11.82 1.92 -8.07
C ASP A 44 10.93 1.46 -9.23
N LEU A 45 11.13 2.03 -10.42
CA LEU A 45 10.40 1.58 -11.61
C LEU A 45 10.79 0.17 -12.04
N ARG A 46 12.06 -0.21 -11.89
CA ARG A 46 12.51 -1.60 -12.10
C ARG A 46 11.78 -2.57 -11.17
N SER A 47 11.56 -2.18 -9.91
CA SER A 47 10.86 -3.00 -8.92
C SER A 47 9.41 -3.34 -9.32
N LEU A 48 8.75 -2.45 -10.09
CA LEU A 48 7.41 -2.66 -10.62
C LEU A 48 7.36 -3.66 -11.78
N GLN A 49 8.51 -4.02 -12.38
CA GLN A 49 8.56 -5.07 -13.41
C GLN A 49 8.16 -6.43 -12.85
N ARG A 50 7.82 -7.37 -13.73
CA ARG A 50 7.32 -8.70 -13.34
C ARG A 50 8.30 -9.42 -12.39
N ASN A 51 7.74 -10.13 -11.41
CA ASN A 51 8.45 -10.97 -10.44
C ASN A 51 9.55 -10.26 -9.64
N SER A 52 9.52 -8.92 -9.60
CA SER A 52 10.45 -8.11 -8.81
C SER A 52 9.79 -7.69 -7.51
N TRP A 53 10.61 -7.59 -6.45
CA TRP A 53 10.17 -7.15 -5.14
C TRP A 53 10.09 -5.62 -5.14
N LEU A 54 8.96 -5.08 -4.67
CA LEU A 54 8.78 -3.63 -4.64
C LEU A 54 9.69 -3.00 -3.60
N THR A 55 10.23 -1.84 -3.94
CA THR A 55 10.88 -0.94 -2.99
C THR A 55 9.83 -0.19 -2.15
N ASP A 56 10.26 0.32 -1.00
CA ASP A 56 9.45 1.20 -0.15
C ASP A 56 8.86 2.37 -0.96
N ASN A 57 9.70 2.97 -1.80
CA ASN A 57 9.37 4.15 -2.57
C ASN A 57 8.39 3.84 -3.71
N ALA A 58 8.46 2.64 -4.32
CA ALA A 58 7.46 2.20 -5.29
C ALA A 58 6.08 1.98 -4.65
N ILE A 59 6.03 1.43 -3.43
CA ILE A 59 4.78 1.30 -2.67
C ILE A 59 4.24 2.68 -2.28
N ALA A 60 5.09 3.56 -1.73
CA ALA A 60 4.71 4.92 -1.35
C ALA A 60 4.16 5.70 -2.56
N PHE A 61 4.82 5.62 -3.71
CA PHE A 61 4.36 6.25 -4.95
C PHE A 61 2.94 5.83 -5.31
N ALA A 62 2.71 4.51 -5.39
CA ALA A 62 1.42 3.99 -5.81
C ALA A 62 0.32 4.36 -4.81
N THR A 63 0.57 4.25 -3.50
CA THR A 63 -0.44 4.54 -2.48
C THR A 63 -0.74 6.02 -2.32
N THR A 64 0.28 6.89 -2.43
CA THR A 64 0.09 8.36 -2.47
C THR A 64 -0.71 8.75 -3.70
N TYR A 65 -0.38 8.18 -4.87
CA TYR A 65 -1.16 8.41 -6.10
C TYR A 65 -2.62 7.96 -5.94
N LEU A 66 -2.88 6.75 -5.43
CA LEU A 66 -4.25 6.27 -5.18
C LEU A 66 -5.02 7.21 -4.26
N LYS A 67 -4.42 7.64 -3.15
CA LYS A 67 -5.06 8.55 -2.20
C LYS A 67 -5.38 9.89 -2.88
N ASN A 68 -4.42 10.48 -3.59
CA ASN A 68 -4.56 11.79 -4.20
C ASN A 68 -5.57 11.79 -5.37
N GLU A 69 -5.65 10.70 -6.13
CA GLU A 69 -6.56 10.62 -7.29
C GLU A 69 -7.95 10.08 -6.93
N LEU A 70 -8.05 9.06 -6.07
CA LEU A 70 -9.34 8.43 -5.74
C LEU A 70 -10.06 9.10 -4.58
N LEU A 71 -9.32 9.60 -3.58
CA LEU A 71 -9.90 10.16 -2.36
C LEU A 71 -9.87 11.69 -2.30
N LYS A 72 -9.51 12.37 -3.40
CA LYS A 72 -9.39 13.83 -3.47
C LYS A 72 -10.58 14.59 -2.88
N ASP A 73 -11.78 14.17 -3.25
CA ASP A 73 -13.04 14.78 -2.84
C ASP A 73 -13.80 13.92 -1.81
N PHE A 74 -13.14 12.91 -1.25
CA PHE A 74 -13.74 12.01 -0.28
C PHE A 74 -13.69 12.62 1.12
N VAL A 75 -14.86 13.01 1.64
CA VAL A 75 -14.99 13.72 2.93
C VAL A 75 -15.57 12.85 4.05
N THR A 76 -15.95 11.60 3.76
CA THR A 76 -16.61 10.73 4.74
C THR A 76 -15.66 10.28 5.84
N PHE A 77 -14.40 9.99 5.50
CA PHE A 77 -13.38 9.61 6.46
C PHE A 77 -12.05 10.26 6.11
N ASP A 78 -11.32 10.67 7.15
CA ASP A 78 -9.92 10.99 7.04
C ASP A 78 -9.12 9.68 6.85
N VAL A 79 -8.38 9.60 5.76
CA VAL A 79 -7.56 8.44 5.41
C VAL A 79 -6.09 8.83 5.33
N ILE A 80 -5.26 8.10 6.08
CA ILE A 80 -3.80 8.26 6.07
C ILE A 80 -3.18 6.94 5.65
N VAL A 81 -2.41 6.97 4.56
CA VAL A 81 -1.53 5.87 4.17
C VAL A 81 -0.10 6.29 4.48
N PHE A 82 0.57 5.52 5.33
CA PHE A 82 1.96 5.79 5.69
C PHE A 82 2.90 5.27 4.59
N PRO A 83 3.93 6.04 4.22
CA PRO A 83 5.05 5.51 3.45
C PRO A 83 5.73 4.37 4.24
N PRO A 84 6.15 3.27 3.59
CA PRO A 84 6.82 2.16 4.29
C PRO A 84 8.07 2.59 5.07
N SER A 85 8.80 3.59 4.58
CA SER A 85 9.98 4.14 5.27
C SER A 85 9.64 4.73 6.64
N ILE A 86 8.48 5.38 6.78
CA ILE A 86 7.98 5.90 8.07
C ILE A 86 7.59 4.75 9.00
N ILE A 87 7.04 3.66 8.46
CA ILE A 87 6.74 2.45 9.24
C ILE A 87 8.01 1.84 9.82
N GLU A 88 9.09 1.74 9.05
CA GLU A 88 10.38 1.25 9.54
C GLU A 88 10.93 2.12 10.67
N ILE A 89 10.85 3.46 10.54
CA ILE A 89 11.22 4.39 11.63
C ILE A 89 10.40 4.09 12.88
N ILE A 90 9.07 4.01 12.75
CA ILE A 90 8.19 3.69 13.88
C ILE A 90 8.53 2.33 14.47
N LYS A 91 8.84 1.29 13.67
CA LYS A 91 9.20 -0.04 14.19
C LYS A 91 10.43 -0.02 15.10
N PHE A 92 11.42 0.82 14.80
CA PHE A 92 12.73 0.78 15.46
C PHE A 92 13.03 1.93 16.41
N SER A 93 12.24 3.00 16.44
CA SER A 93 12.35 4.03 17.48
C SER A 93 11.97 3.49 18.87
N HIS A 94 12.30 4.21 19.95
CA HIS A 94 11.58 4.03 21.21
C HIS A 94 10.21 4.72 21.15
N GLU A 95 9.29 4.39 22.07
CA GLU A 95 7.96 5.02 22.10
C GLU A 95 8.05 6.51 22.48
N ASP A 96 8.92 6.84 23.46
CA ASP A 96 9.13 8.22 23.93
C ASP A 96 9.77 9.14 22.89
N ASP A 97 10.45 8.57 21.89
CA ASP A 97 11.15 9.30 20.83
C ASP A 97 10.24 9.65 19.64
N LEU A 98 9.03 9.12 19.59
CA LEU A 98 8.11 9.38 18.49
C LEU A 98 7.31 10.66 18.78
N PRO A 99 7.53 11.77 18.04
CA PRO A 99 6.81 13.02 18.25
C PRO A 99 5.36 12.96 17.74
N ILE A 100 4.90 11.78 17.31
CA ILE A 100 3.64 11.59 16.62
C ILE A 100 2.63 11.08 17.63
N LYS A 101 1.56 11.83 17.84
CA LYS A 101 0.31 11.31 18.41
C LYS A 101 -0.69 11.19 17.26
N ILE A 102 -1.29 10.02 17.15
CA ILE A 102 -2.15 9.68 16.02
C ILE A 102 -3.60 9.68 16.50
N ASP A 103 -4.49 10.38 15.80
CA ASP A 103 -5.91 10.47 16.14
C ASP A 103 -6.63 9.17 15.80
N LYS A 104 -7.19 8.48 16.81
CA LYS A 104 -7.92 7.21 16.63
C LYS A 104 -9.22 7.32 15.82
N MET A 105 -9.64 8.49 15.37
CA MET A 105 -10.84 8.65 14.52
C MET A 105 -10.57 8.52 13.02
N LYS A 106 -9.33 8.31 12.59
CA LYS A 106 -8.95 8.21 11.17
C LYS A 106 -8.66 6.77 10.76
N PHE A 107 -8.84 6.49 9.47
CA PHE A 107 -8.34 5.25 8.87
C PHE A 107 -6.84 5.36 8.65
N TYR A 108 -6.09 4.38 9.16
CA TYR A 108 -4.65 4.30 8.94
C TYR A 108 -4.27 3.03 8.22
N PHE A 109 -3.44 3.17 7.19
CA PHE A 109 -2.89 2.07 6.43
C PHE A 109 -1.37 2.03 6.65
N PHE A 110 -0.88 0.91 7.15
CA PHE A 110 0.52 0.67 7.48
C PHE A 110 1.05 -0.48 6.62
N PRO A 111 1.74 -0.20 5.50
CA PRO A 111 2.50 -1.21 4.79
C PRO A 111 3.62 -1.74 5.70
N ILE A 112 3.53 -2.99 6.14
CA ILE A 112 4.50 -3.60 7.06
C ILE A 112 5.48 -4.47 6.27
N ASN A 113 6.77 -4.22 6.46
CA ASN A 113 7.84 -5.12 6.08
C ASN A 113 8.19 -6.06 7.25
N ASP A 114 8.57 -7.30 6.98
CA ASP A 114 9.05 -8.25 8.01
C ASP A 114 10.52 -8.02 8.43
N ASN A 115 11.18 -6.95 7.96
CA ASN A 115 12.51 -6.57 8.40
C ASN A 115 12.59 -6.47 9.93
N THR A 116 13.59 -7.12 10.52
CA THR A 116 13.81 -7.14 11.97
C THR A 116 15.08 -6.42 12.40
N ASN A 117 15.88 -5.92 11.45
CA ASN A 117 17.14 -5.25 11.74
C ASN A 117 17.34 -4.04 10.81
N PRO A 118 17.26 -2.79 11.33
CA PRO A 118 17.39 -1.59 10.51
C PRO A 118 18.82 -1.36 10.01
N SER A 119 19.82 -2.04 10.59
CA SER A 119 21.22 -1.93 10.16
C SER A 119 21.52 -2.73 8.89
N ILE A 120 20.60 -3.58 8.43
CA ILE A 120 20.75 -4.36 7.20
C ILE A 120 20.06 -3.58 6.07
N SER A 121 20.85 -3.10 5.12
CA SER A 121 20.33 -2.47 3.91
C SER A 121 19.51 -3.49 3.11
N PHE A 122 18.35 -3.05 2.58
CA PHE A 122 17.38 -3.91 1.90
C PHE A 122 16.94 -5.12 2.73
N GLY A 123 16.87 -4.94 4.05
CA GLY A 123 16.39 -5.96 4.97
C GLY A 123 14.92 -6.31 4.77
N GLY A 124 14.56 -7.52 5.20
CA GLY A 124 13.22 -8.07 5.05
C GLY A 124 12.95 -8.72 3.71
N SER A 125 11.90 -9.52 3.69
CA SER A 125 11.52 -10.44 2.61
C SER A 125 10.06 -10.45 2.22
N HIS A 126 9.20 -9.81 3.00
CA HIS A 126 7.76 -9.88 2.76
C HIS A 126 7.06 -8.59 3.14
N TRP A 127 6.07 -8.23 2.32
CA TRP A 127 5.18 -7.10 2.53
C TRP A 127 3.80 -7.61 2.94
N SER A 128 3.25 -6.97 3.97
CA SER A 128 1.86 -7.16 4.40
C SER A 128 1.22 -5.80 4.69
N LEU A 129 -0.08 -5.78 4.93
CA LEU A 129 -0.80 -4.56 5.23
C LEU A 129 -1.52 -4.69 6.57
N LEU A 130 -1.21 -3.76 7.48
CA LEU A 130 -1.99 -3.56 8.69
C LEU A 130 -2.84 -2.30 8.51
N ILE A 131 -4.07 -2.33 8.98
CA ILE A 131 -5.01 -1.21 8.90
C ILE A 131 -5.57 -0.97 10.29
N TYR A 132 -5.65 0.27 10.73
CA TYR A 132 -6.53 0.64 11.84
C TYR A 132 -7.85 1.14 11.26
N ASP A 133 -8.93 0.43 11.59
CA ASP A 133 -10.29 0.76 11.19
C ASP A 133 -11.03 1.43 12.36
N PRO A 134 -11.31 2.75 12.30
CA PRO A 134 -11.99 3.46 13.37
C PRO A 134 -13.45 2.99 13.55
N CYS A 135 -14.12 2.55 12.48
CA CYS A 135 -15.50 2.04 12.54
C CYS A 135 -15.58 0.74 13.35
N LEU A 136 -14.53 -0.09 13.28
CA LEU A 136 -14.41 -1.30 14.08
C LEU A 136 -13.67 -1.07 15.41
N SER A 137 -13.00 0.07 15.55
CA SER A 137 -12.04 0.36 16.63
C SER A 137 -11.00 -0.77 16.80
N ARG A 138 -10.55 -1.34 15.68
CA ARG A 138 -9.72 -2.55 15.64
C ARG A 138 -8.66 -2.47 14.55
N PHE A 139 -7.63 -3.29 14.70
CA PHE A 139 -6.68 -3.52 13.62
C PHE A 139 -7.18 -4.63 12.69
N VAL A 140 -6.90 -4.49 11.40
CA VAL A 140 -7.16 -5.50 10.36
C VAL A 140 -5.85 -5.82 9.67
N TYR A 141 -5.48 -7.09 9.65
CA TYR A 141 -4.28 -7.62 9.02
C TYR A 141 -4.62 -8.31 7.71
N LEU A 142 -3.98 -7.87 6.62
CA LEU A 142 -4.12 -8.42 5.28
C LEU A 142 -2.76 -8.88 4.78
N ASP A 143 -2.69 -10.14 4.38
CA ASP A 143 -1.43 -10.78 4.00
C ASP A 143 -1.66 -11.82 2.90
N SER A 144 -0.94 -11.66 1.79
CA SER A 144 -1.01 -12.55 0.65
C SER A 144 -0.29 -13.90 0.86
N MET A 145 0.45 -14.07 1.96
CA MET A 145 1.18 -15.29 2.30
C MET A 145 0.62 -15.95 3.57
N TYR A 146 0.56 -15.23 4.69
CA TYR A 146 0.18 -15.81 5.98
C TYR A 146 -1.29 -15.58 6.30
N LEU A 147 -1.88 -16.48 7.11
CA LEU A 147 -3.27 -16.36 7.54
C LEU A 147 -3.44 -15.51 8.80
N TYR A 148 -2.41 -15.44 9.64
CA TYR A 148 -2.45 -14.80 10.95
C TYR A 148 -1.30 -13.81 11.10
N PRO A 149 -1.48 -12.74 11.90
CA PRO A 149 -0.43 -11.76 12.13
C PRO A 149 0.76 -12.41 12.85
N PRO A 150 1.97 -12.36 12.26
CA PRO A 150 3.18 -12.84 12.92
C PRO A 150 3.58 -11.92 14.09
N ILE A 151 4.56 -12.37 14.90
CA ILE A 151 4.99 -11.69 16.12
C ILE A 151 5.42 -10.23 15.86
N TYR A 152 6.09 -9.94 14.74
CA TYR A 152 6.53 -8.58 14.43
C TYR A 152 5.35 -7.61 14.19
N VAL A 153 4.26 -8.09 13.58
CA VAL A 153 3.03 -7.31 13.42
C VAL A 153 2.39 -7.04 14.78
N ASN A 154 2.32 -8.04 15.64
CA ASN A 154 1.77 -7.86 16.99
C ASN A 154 2.59 -6.89 17.84
N LYS A 155 3.92 -6.87 17.67
CA LYS A 155 4.79 -5.84 18.30
C LYS A 155 4.47 -4.45 17.76
N PHE A 156 4.31 -4.31 16.44
CA PHE A 156 3.94 -3.04 15.84
C PHE A 156 2.55 -2.57 16.28
N VAL A 157 1.56 -3.45 16.37
CA VAL A 157 0.20 -3.15 16.87
C VAL A 157 0.24 -2.57 18.28
N LYS A 158 1.04 -3.13 19.19
CA LYS A 158 1.20 -2.59 20.54
C LYS A 158 1.74 -1.16 20.51
N LYS A 159 2.78 -0.95 19.70
CA LYS A 159 3.40 0.36 19.54
C LYS A 159 2.45 1.38 18.93
N ALA A 160 1.76 1.02 17.85
CA ALA A 160 0.73 1.85 17.22
C ALA A 160 -0.41 2.17 18.20
N SER A 161 -0.86 1.19 18.99
CA SER A 161 -1.89 1.40 20.02
C SER A 161 -1.45 2.42 21.07
N SER A 162 -0.19 2.38 21.51
CA SER A 162 0.41 3.34 22.45
C SER A 162 0.38 4.76 21.88
N ILE A 163 0.88 4.92 20.64
CA ILE A 163 0.91 6.20 19.90
C ILE A 163 -0.50 6.77 19.65
N MET A 164 -1.48 5.89 19.48
CA MET A 164 -2.89 6.24 19.24
C MET A 164 -3.70 6.40 20.54
N MET A 165 -3.09 6.16 21.71
CA MET A 165 -3.76 6.18 23.02
C MET A 165 -5.02 5.31 23.04
N LEU A 166 -4.91 4.08 22.55
CA LEU A 166 -6.00 3.11 22.61
C LEU A 166 -6.07 2.48 24.00
N ASP A 167 -7.27 2.41 24.58
CA ASP A 167 -7.50 1.94 25.95
C ASP A 167 -7.21 0.43 26.14
N ASN A 168 -7.14 -0.33 25.05
CA ASN A 168 -6.75 -1.73 25.01
C ASN A 168 -5.86 -1.98 23.78
N THR A 169 -4.94 -2.94 23.86
CA THR A 169 -4.27 -3.46 22.65
C THR A 169 -5.35 -4.04 21.75
N ALA A 170 -5.72 -3.31 20.70
CA ALA A 170 -6.87 -3.66 19.88
C ALA A 170 -6.65 -5.06 19.27
N GLU A 171 -7.71 -5.88 19.32
CA GLU A 171 -7.74 -7.18 18.67
C GLU A 171 -7.43 -7.03 17.18
N VAL A 172 -6.57 -7.91 16.65
CA VAL A 172 -6.21 -7.92 15.23
C VAL A 172 -7.13 -8.89 14.50
N LEU A 173 -8.02 -8.36 13.67
CA LEU A 173 -8.83 -9.15 12.76
C LEU A 173 -7.97 -9.59 11.57
N SER A 174 -8.07 -10.84 11.15
CA SER A 174 -7.35 -11.36 9.98
C SER A 174 -8.34 -12.02 9.02
N PRO A 175 -9.05 -11.24 8.18
CA PRO A 175 -10.03 -11.79 7.26
C PRO A 175 -9.35 -12.65 6.19
N LEU A 176 -10.11 -13.62 5.66
CA LEU A 176 -9.66 -14.42 4.54
C LEU A 176 -9.45 -13.53 3.31
N CYS A 177 -8.24 -13.58 2.77
CA CYS A 177 -7.84 -12.85 1.58
C CYS A 177 -7.18 -13.80 0.57
N PRO A 178 -7.26 -13.49 -0.74
CA PRO A 178 -6.55 -14.25 -1.76
C PRO A 178 -5.05 -14.31 -1.48
N LYS A 179 -4.46 -15.48 -1.73
CA LYS A 179 -3.04 -15.74 -1.51
C LYS A 179 -2.26 -15.59 -2.81
N MET A 180 -1.06 -15.05 -2.72
CA MET A 180 -0.15 -15.00 -3.85
C MET A 180 0.41 -16.40 -4.13
N THR A 181 0.64 -16.68 -5.41
CA THR A 181 1.33 -17.88 -5.88
C THR A 181 2.67 -17.53 -6.55
N ILE A 182 2.89 -16.25 -6.86
CA ILE A 182 4.13 -15.74 -7.46
C ILE A 182 4.93 -14.96 -6.41
N ASN A 183 6.18 -15.37 -6.18
CA ASN A 183 7.11 -14.66 -5.31
C ASN A 183 7.38 -13.24 -5.84
N GLY A 184 7.45 -12.27 -4.93
CA GLY A 184 7.63 -10.85 -5.22
C GLY A 184 6.34 -10.06 -5.47
N ASN A 185 5.19 -10.72 -5.53
CA ASN A 185 3.91 -10.01 -5.69
C ASN A 185 3.36 -9.44 -4.37
N CYS A 186 3.88 -9.80 -3.20
CA CYS A 186 3.38 -9.33 -1.90
C CYS A 186 3.23 -7.79 -1.82
N GLY A 187 4.23 -7.02 -2.29
CA GLY A 187 4.13 -5.55 -2.33
C GLY A 187 3.02 -5.04 -3.25
N MET A 188 2.77 -5.73 -4.37
CA MET A 188 1.65 -5.41 -5.27
C MET A 188 0.30 -5.76 -4.65
N PHE A 189 0.21 -6.88 -3.91
CA PHE A 189 -0.99 -7.21 -3.14
C PHE A 189 -1.30 -6.12 -2.11
N VAL A 190 -0.29 -5.56 -1.42
CA VAL A 190 -0.47 -4.43 -0.49
C VAL A 190 -1.08 -3.21 -1.20
N ILE A 191 -0.51 -2.79 -2.33
CA ILE A 191 -1.04 -1.65 -3.12
C ILE A 191 -2.49 -1.91 -3.53
N GLU A 192 -2.79 -3.11 -4.01
CA GLU A 192 -4.12 -3.42 -4.53
C GLU A 192 -5.15 -3.72 -3.44
N TYR A 193 -4.76 -4.16 -2.24
CA TYR A 193 -5.64 -4.15 -1.08
C TYR A 193 -6.12 -2.74 -0.78
N ILE A 194 -5.21 -1.76 -0.76
CA ILE A 194 -5.54 -0.34 -0.51
C ILE A 194 -6.46 0.19 -1.61
N ASN A 195 -6.11 -0.02 -2.88
CA ASN A 195 -6.91 0.39 -4.03
C ASN A 195 -8.36 -0.11 -3.93
N ILE A 196 -8.53 -1.41 -3.69
CA ILE A 196 -9.86 -2.04 -3.61
C ILE A 196 -10.63 -1.53 -2.38
N ILE A 197 -9.97 -1.30 -1.25
CA ILE A 197 -10.62 -0.74 -0.07
C ILE A 197 -11.11 0.68 -0.36
N PHE A 198 -10.31 1.51 -1.04
CA PHE A 198 -10.71 2.86 -1.42
C PHE A 198 -11.93 2.85 -2.34
N ASP A 199 -11.92 2.02 -3.40
CA ASP A 199 -13.09 1.84 -4.27
C ASP A 199 -14.35 1.47 -3.48
N ARG A 200 -14.20 0.59 -2.48
CA ARG A 200 -15.33 0.15 -1.63
C ARG A 200 -15.80 1.23 -0.66
N MET A 201 -14.88 2.02 -0.09
CA MET A 201 -15.20 3.20 0.72
C MET A 201 -15.97 4.24 -0.08
N LEU A 202 -15.49 4.57 -1.29
CA LEU A 202 -16.14 5.50 -2.21
C LEU A 202 -17.54 5.03 -2.63
N ALA A 203 -17.69 3.72 -2.83
CA ALA A 203 -18.98 3.11 -3.15
C ALA A 203 -19.89 2.89 -1.92
N GLY A 204 -19.51 3.37 -0.73
CA GLY A 204 -20.30 3.26 0.50
C GLY A 204 -20.57 1.83 0.95
N LYS A 205 -19.68 0.87 0.63
CA LYS A 205 -19.86 -0.53 0.99
C LYS A 205 -19.55 -0.74 2.48
N GLN A 206 -20.39 -1.51 3.18
CA GLN A 206 -20.13 -1.86 4.58
C GLN A 206 -19.00 -2.88 4.72
N GLU A 207 -18.92 -3.87 3.84
CA GLU A 207 -17.90 -4.91 3.90
C GLU A 207 -16.64 -4.44 3.15
N LEU A 208 -15.71 -3.74 3.81
CA LEU A 208 -14.52 -3.21 3.14
C LEU A 208 -13.50 -4.28 2.75
N TYR A 209 -13.35 -5.35 3.54
CA TYR A 209 -12.29 -6.36 3.40
C TYR A 209 -12.69 -7.55 2.52
N LYS A 210 -13.11 -7.27 1.27
CA LYS A 210 -13.43 -8.30 0.26
C LYS A 210 -12.69 -8.04 -1.04
N PHE A 211 -11.97 -9.06 -1.52
CA PHE A 211 -11.04 -8.96 -2.65
C PHE A 211 -11.28 -10.03 -3.73
N PRO A 212 -12.52 -10.26 -4.20
CA PRO A 212 -12.81 -11.35 -5.16
C PRO A 212 -12.04 -11.25 -6.48
N GLN A 213 -11.59 -10.06 -6.86
CA GLN A 213 -10.85 -9.80 -8.10
C GLN A 213 -9.33 -9.99 -7.98
N LEU A 214 -8.80 -10.16 -6.76
CA LEU A 214 -7.36 -10.17 -6.54
C LEU A 214 -6.79 -11.56 -6.84
N SER A 215 -5.94 -11.65 -7.88
CA SER A 215 -5.20 -12.84 -8.28
C SER A 215 -3.84 -12.44 -8.86
N ASP A 216 -2.93 -13.39 -9.07
CA ASP A 216 -1.64 -13.09 -9.70
C ASP A 216 -1.77 -12.59 -11.14
N GLU A 217 -2.79 -13.03 -11.89
CA GLU A 217 -3.11 -12.50 -13.22
C GLU A 217 -3.52 -11.03 -13.14
N PHE A 218 -4.40 -10.69 -12.18
CA PHE A 218 -4.77 -9.30 -11.91
C PHE A 218 -3.53 -8.47 -11.56
N ILE A 219 -2.68 -8.96 -10.65
CA ILE A 219 -1.43 -8.28 -10.27
C ILE A 219 -0.50 -8.05 -11.48
N SER A 220 -0.43 -9.00 -12.41
CA SER A 220 0.37 -8.86 -13.63
C SER A 220 -0.06 -7.66 -14.48
N GLU A 221 -1.38 -7.43 -14.59
CA GLU A 221 -1.92 -6.26 -15.29
C GLU A 221 -1.72 -4.97 -14.47
N ARG A 222 -1.86 -5.04 -13.14
CA ARG A 222 -1.62 -3.89 -12.26
C ARG A 222 -0.16 -3.42 -12.28
N ARG A 223 0.82 -4.32 -12.39
CA ARG A 223 2.23 -3.94 -12.59
C ARG A 223 2.43 -3.09 -13.85
N LYS A 224 1.78 -3.46 -14.96
CA LYS A 224 1.81 -2.66 -16.20
C LYS A 224 1.12 -1.31 -16.01
N TYR A 225 0.00 -1.28 -15.31
CA TYR A 225 -0.71 -0.05 -14.98
C TYR A 225 0.21 0.92 -14.24
N TRP A 226 0.86 0.50 -13.16
CA TRP A 226 1.72 1.38 -12.36
C TRP A 226 2.96 1.88 -13.11
N LEU A 227 3.57 1.03 -13.95
CA LEU A 227 4.63 1.46 -14.86
C LEU A 227 4.13 2.55 -15.82
N ASN A 228 3.00 2.33 -16.47
CA ASN A 228 2.42 3.31 -17.41
C ASN A 228 2.04 4.62 -16.71
N THR A 229 1.48 4.56 -15.50
CA THR A 229 1.17 5.74 -14.68
C THR A 229 2.42 6.58 -14.44
N ALA A 230 3.52 5.96 -13.97
CA ALA A 230 4.79 6.66 -13.76
C ALA A 230 5.34 7.26 -15.06
N TYR A 231 5.27 6.53 -16.19
CA TYR A 231 5.70 7.05 -17.48
C TYR A 231 4.88 8.24 -17.99
N ASN A 232 3.57 8.25 -17.71
CA ASN A 232 2.70 9.34 -18.13
C ASN A 232 2.93 10.59 -17.27
N LEU A 233 3.09 10.43 -15.96
CA LEU A 233 3.43 11.53 -15.05
C LEU A 233 4.77 12.17 -15.37
N ARG A 234 5.77 11.39 -15.82
CA ARG A 234 7.06 11.94 -16.27
C ARG A 234 6.95 12.89 -17.47
N LYS A 235 5.93 12.72 -18.31
CA LYS A 235 5.77 13.49 -19.56
C LYS A 235 4.96 14.78 -19.39
N GLY A 236 4.15 14.86 -18.35
CA GLY A 236 3.38 16.07 -18.00
C GLY A 236 4.24 17.04 -17.22
#